data_AF-A0A914QFI4-F1
#
_entry.id   AF-A0A914QFI4-F1
#
_cell.length_a   1.000
_cell.length_b   1.000
_cell.length_c   1.000
_cell.angle_alpha   90.00
_cell.angle_beta   90.00
_cell.angle_gamma   90.00
#
_symmetry.space_group_name_H-M   'P 1'
#
loop_
_entity.id
_entity.type
_entity.pdbx_description
1 polymer ?
#
loop_
_entity_poly.entity_id
_entity_poly.type
_entity_poly.pdbx_seq_one_letter_code
_entity_poly.pdbx_strand_id
1 'polypeptide(L)'
;MYELFKDGPCNSLTFEKSIIFVITLLIHVAIVFLVAVFIVFKTLKTISSIKNSLSSSTYRMYQQFIISLAVQLTIPFLFIILPAAFLIFAVLLNAQNIKDYAANALQGLFLHSAVNSLSVLIVIKIYREETKRILLKPFYCYKPEINVKVFQQVQ
;
A
#
# COMPACT_ATOMS: atom_id res chain seq x y z
N MET A 1 -31.98 4.96 24.32
CA MET A 1 -31.91 5.97 23.23
C MET A 1 -31.74 5.35 21.84
N TYR A 2 -31.07 4.20 21.66
CA TYR A 2 -30.94 3.53 20.35
C TYR A 2 -32.19 2.75 19.91
N GLU A 3 -33.05 2.34 20.84
CA GLU A 3 -34.27 1.58 20.52
C GLU A 3 -35.37 2.41 19.85
N LEU A 4 -35.32 3.75 19.95
CA LEU A 4 -36.30 4.63 19.29
C LEU A 4 -36.01 4.84 17.78
N PHE A 5 -34.87 4.38 17.28
CA PHE A 5 -34.51 4.45 15.85
C PHE A 5 -34.70 3.10 15.13
N LYS A 6 -35.27 2.09 15.77
CA LYS A 6 -35.39 0.74 15.18
C LYS A 6 -36.63 0.55 14.30
N ASP A 7 -37.71 1.28 14.57
CA ASP A 7 -39.05 0.92 14.06
C ASP A 7 -39.67 1.92 13.07
N GLY A 8 -38.86 2.83 12.50
CA GLY A 8 -39.32 3.74 11.44
C GLY A 8 -39.18 3.12 10.05
N PRO A 9 -40.20 3.19 9.16
CA PRO A 9 -40.12 2.69 7.77
C PRO A 9 -39.04 3.40 6.94
N CYS A 10 -38.50 4.52 7.41
CA CYS A 10 -37.36 5.21 6.80
C CYS A 10 -36.01 4.53 7.07
N ASN A 11 -35.86 3.76 8.15
CA ASN A 11 -34.55 3.25 8.58
C ASN A 11 -34.14 1.97 7.88
N SER A 12 -35.10 1.11 7.51
CA SER A 12 -34.83 -0.07 6.67
C SER A 12 -34.36 0.34 5.27
N LEU A 13 -35.00 1.34 4.67
CA LEU A 13 -34.65 1.83 3.33
C LEU A 13 -33.27 2.53 3.31
N THR A 14 -32.92 3.26 4.36
CA THR A 14 -31.58 3.85 4.48
C THR A 14 -30.50 2.79 4.69
N PHE A 15 -30.82 1.74 5.46
CA PHE A 15 -29.90 0.64 5.74
C PHE A 15 -29.55 -0.18 4.49
N GLU A 16 -30.54 -0.52 3.67
CA GLU A 16 -30.32 -1.22 2.40
C GLU A 16 -29.43 -0.40 1.45
N LYS A 17 -29.68 0.92 1.35
CA LYS A 17 -28.85 1.82 0.53
C LYS A 17 -27.41 1.92 1.05
N SER A 18 -27.20 1.94 2.37
CA SER A 18 -25.88 1.93 2.98
C SER A 18 -25.12 0.64 2.68
N ILE A 19 -25.77 -0.52 2.75
CA ILE A 19 -25.13 -1.81 2.41
C ILE A 19 -24.69 -1.83 0.94
N ILE A 20 -25.59 -1.43 0.02
CA ILE A 20 -25.28 -1.40 -1.41
C ILE A 20 -24.08 -0.49 -1.67
N PHE A 21 -24.05 0.70 -1.07
CA PHE A 21 -22.93 1.64 -1.20
C PHE A 21 -21.59 1.04 -0.76
N VAL A 22 -21.55 0.38 0.41
CA VAL A 22 -20.34 -0.25 0.94
C VAL A 22 -19.87 -1.39 0.03
N ILE A 23 -20.78 -2.24 -0.43
CA ILE A 23 -20.45 -3.32 -1.37
C ILE A 23 -19.90 -2.74 -2.68
N THR A 24 -20.53 -1.71 -3.24
CA THR A 24 -20.05 -1.03 -4.45
C THR A 24 -18.65 -0.45 -4.25
N LEU A 25 -18.38 0.18 -3.09
CA LEU A 25 -17.06 0.72 -2.77
C LEU A 25 -16.00 -0.39 -2.70
N LEU A 26 -16.30 -1.52 -2.05
CA LEU A 26 -15.38 -2.66 -1.96
C LEU A 26 -15.09 -3.28 -3.33
N ILE A 27 -16.10 -3.37 -4.20
CA ILE A 27 -15.93 -3.82 -5.58
C ILE A 27 -14.99 -2.88 -6.34
N HIS A 28 -15.17 -1.55 -6.24
CA HIS A 28 -14.26 -0.59 -6.87
C HIS A 28 -12.82 -0.74 -6.38
N VAL A 29 -12.63 -0.87 -5.07
CA VAL A 29 -11.31 -1.06 -4.47
C VAL A 29 -10.66 -2.37 -4.94
N ALA A 30 -11.44 -3.45 -5.05
CA ALA A 30 -10.96 -4.72 -5.60
C ALA A 30 -10.56 -4.61 -7.08
N ILE A 31 -11.35 -3.92 -7.90
CA ILE A 31 -11.03 -3.68 -9.32
C ILE A 31 -9.73 -2.88 -9.45
N VAL A 32 -9.57 -1.81 -8.67
CA VAL A 32 -8.34 -0.99 -8.66
C VAL A 32 -7.14 -1.84 -8.28
N PHE A 33 -7.27 -2.72 -7.27
CA PHE A 33 -6.20 -3.63 -6.88
C PHE A 33 -5.82 -4.60 -8.00
N LEU A 34 -6.80 -5.22 -8.65
CA LEU A 34 -6.56 -6.15 -9.76
C LEU A 34 -5.88 -5.45 -10.95
N VAL A 35 -6.30 -4.23 -11.27
CA VAL A 35 -5.66 -3.40 -12.30
C VAL A 35 -4.22 -3.08 -11.91
N ALA A 36 -3.96 -2.71 -10.65
CA ALA A 36 -2.61 -2.43 -10.18
C ALA A 36 -1.70 -3.66 -10.27
N VAL A 37 -2.18 -4.84 -9.86
CA VAL A 37 -1.47 -6.11 -9.98
C VAL A 37 -1.19 -6.45 -11.45
N PHE A 38 -2.18 -6.28 -12.32
CA PHE A 38 -2.01 -6.47 -13.76
C PHE A 38 -0.93 -5.54 -14.35
N ILE A 39 -0.93 -4.27 -13.96
CA ILE A 39 0.10 -3.29 -14.37
C ILE A 39 1.48 -3.76 -13.90
N VAL A 40 1.63 -4.18 -12.64
CA VAL A 40 2.89 -4.72 -12.11
C VAL A 40 3.40 -5.88 -12.97
N PHE A 41 2.54 -6.86 -13.27
CA PHE A 41 2.90 -7.99 -14.12
C PHE A 41 3.32 -7.56 -15.53
N LYS A 42 2.57 -6.64 -16.14
CA LYS A 42 2.90 -6.10 -17.46
C LYS A 42 4.23 -5.37 -17.45
N THR A 43 4.47 -4.51 -16.47
CA THR A 43 5.73 -3.76 -16.36
C THR A 43 6.92 -4.70 -16.14
N LEU A 44 6.79 -5.74 -15.31
CA LEU A 44 7.83 -6.76 -15.15
C LEU A 44 8.13 -7.48 -16.47
N LYS A 45 7.10 -7.83 -17.25
CA LYS A 45 7.28 -8.46 -18.56
C LYS A 45 7.97 -7.53 -19.56
N THR A 46 7.56 -6.26 -19.62
CA THR A 46 8.16 -5.24 -20.49
C THR A 46 9.63 -5.02 -20.14
N ILE A 47 9.97 -4.94 -18.86
CA ILE A 47 11.37 -4.79 -18.43
C ILE A 47 12.19 -6.03 -18.80
N SER A 48 11.61 -7.22 -18.69
CA SER A 48 12.26 -8.45 -19.13
C SER A 48 12.51 -8.46 -20.65
N SER A 49 11.64 -7.85 -21.46
CA SER A 49 11.86 -7.77 -22.92
C SER A 49 12.95 -6.78 -23.32
N ILE A 50 13.11 -5.68 -22.58
CA ILE A 50 14.17 -4.67 -22.82
C ILE A 50 15.46 -4.97 -22.03
N LYS A 51 15.58 -6.15 -21.41
CA LYS A 51 16.73 -6.55 -20.59
C LYS A 51 18.06 -6.36 -21.32
N ASN A 52 18.11 -6.66 -22.63
CA ASN A 52 19.33 -6.57 -23.43
C ASN A 52 19.73 -5.12 -23.77
N SER A 53 18.80 -4.16 -23.66
CA SER A 53 19.04 -2.74 -23.90
C SER A 53 19.47 -1.99 -22.63
N LEU A 54 19.37 -2.64 -21.46
CA LEU A 54 19.69 -2.03 -20.16
C LEU A 54 20.98 -2.61 -19.59
N SER A 55 21.72 -1.78 -18.86
CA SER A 55 22.81 -2.29 -18.02
C SER A 55 22.26 -3.26 -16.96
N SER A 56 23.06 -4.26 -16.59
CA SER A 56 22.68 -5.23 -15.56
C SER A 56 22.34 -4.59 -14.21
N SER A 57 22.98 -3.46 -13.90
CA SER A 57 22.72 -2.67 -12.69
C SER A 57 21.35 -1.99 -12.76
N THR A 58 21.07 -1.28 -13.86
CA THR A 58 19.82 -0.56 -14.09
C THR A 58 18.62 -1.51 -14.11
N TYR A 59 18.76 -2.66 -14.77
CA TYR A 59 17.72 -3.69 -14.82
C TYR A 59 17.33 -4.19 -13.42
N ARG A 60 18.33 -4.51 -12.57
CA ARG A 60 18.07 -4.97 -11.20
C ARG A 60 17.43 -3.89 -10.33
N MET A 61 17.80 -2.63 -10.53
CA MET A 61 17.21 -1.50 -9.83
C MET A 61 15.72 -1.35 -10.16
N TYR A 62 15.36 -1.40 -11.45
CA TYR A 62 13.96 -1.35 -11.88
C TYR A 62 13.12 -2.51 -11.36
N GLN A 63 13.66 -3.74 -11.38
CA GLN A 63 12.97 -4.89 -10.82
C GLN A 63 12.68 -4.72 -9.32
N GLN A 64 13.67 -4.27 -8.55
CA GLN A 64 13.49 -4.01 -7.11
C GLN A 64 12.46 -2.91 -6.84
N PHE A 65 12.46 -1.84 -7.64
CA PHE A 65 11.50 -0.75 -7.51
C PHE A 65 10.07 -1.23 -7.75
N ILE A 66 9.83 -2.03 -8.80
CA ILE A 66 8.49 -2.53 -9.10
C ILE A 66 8.01 -3.53 -8.06
N ILE A 67 8.89 -4.41 -7.59
CA ILE A 67 8.57 -5.32 -6.48
C ILE A 67 8.23 -4.52 -5.22
N SER A 68 9.01 -3.48 -4.90
CA SER A 68 8.73 -2.61 -3.77
C SER A 68 7.38 -1.91 -3.91
N LEU A 69 7.05 -1.40 -5.11
CA LEU A 69 5.77 -0.79 -5.38
C LEU A 69 4.62 -1.78 -5.22
N ALA A 70 4.77 -3.02 -5.68
CA ALA A 70 3.76 -4.07 -5.51
C ALA A 70 3.52 -4.40 -4.02
N VAL A 71 4.59 -4.44 -3.22
CA VAL A 71 4.49 -4.63 -1.75
C VAL A 71 3.79 -3.44 -1.11
N GLN A 72 4.20 -2.21 -1.44
CA GLN A 72 3.61 -0.98 -0.92
C GLN A 72 2.14 -0.84 -1.28
N LEU A 73 1.73 -1.28 -2.47
CA LEU A 73 0.32 -1.32 -2.86
C LEU A 73 -0.51 -2.28 -2.00
N THR A 74 0.09 -3.35 -1.46
CA THR A 74 -0.64 -4.33 -0.64
C THR A 74 -0.83 -3.86 0.81
N ILE A 75 0.08 -3.03 1.32
CA ILE A 75 0.06 -2.54 2.71
C ILE A 75 -1.23 -1.77 3.07
N PRO A 76 -1.68 -0.73 2.35
CA PRO A 76 -2.89 0.00 2.71
C PRO A 76 -4.14 -0.88 2.61
N PHE A 77 -4.14 -1.92 1.77
CA PHE A 77 -5.26 -2.87 1.73
C PHE A 77 -5.38 -3.65 3.03
N LEU A 78 -4.27 -4.12 3.57
CA LEU A 78 -4.25 -4.91 4.81
C LEU A 78 -4.48 -4.06 6.06
N PHE A 79 -3.90 -2.86 6.11
CA PHE A 79 -3.89 -2.04 7.32
C PHE A 79 -5.00 -0.97 7.38
N ILE A 80 -5.60 -0.62 6.24
CA ILE A 80 -6.63 0.43 6.17
C ILE A 80 -7.94 -0.13 5.63
N ILE A 81 -7.93 -0.66 4.40
CA ILE A 81 -9.18 -1.07 3.72
C ILE A 81 -9.87 -2.20 4.46
N LEU A 82 -9.14 -3.28 4.79
CA LEU A 82 -9.73 -4.46 5.42
C LEU A 82 -10.27 -4.14 6.84
N PRO A 83 -9.54 -3.47 7.74
CA PRO A 83 -10.08 -3.06 9.04
C PRO A 83 -11.26 -2.09 8.94
N ALA A 84 -11.23 -1.14 7.98
CA ALA A 84 -12.33 -0.22 7.76
C ALA A 84 -13.60 -0.95 7.26
N ALA A 85 -13.44 -1.87 6.30
CA ALA A 85 -14.54 -2.70 5.81
C ALA A 85 -15.15 -3.53 6.94
N PHE A 86 -14.30 -4.18 7.74
CA PHE A 86 -14.73 -4.95 8.90
C PHE A 86 -15.48 -4.09 9.92
N LEU A 87 -14.98 -2.90 10.25
CA LEU A 87 -15.64 -1.98 11.18
C LEU A 87 -17.01 -1.54 10.66
N ILE A 88 -17.14 -1.23 9.38
CA ILE A 88 -18.41 -0.86 8.76
C ILE A 88 -19.41 -2.03 8.83
N PHE A 89 -18.98 -3.24 8.50
CA PHE A 89 -19.85 -4.43 8.65
C PHE A 89 -20.21 -4.70 10.11
N ALA A 90 -19.30 -4.52 11.05
CA ALA A 90 -19.56 -4.67 12.48
C ALA A 90 -20.63 -3.68 12.97
N VAL A 91 -20.60 -2.44 12.49
CA VAL A 91 -21.65 -1.43 12.78
C VAL A 91 -22.99 -1.85 12.17
N LEU A 92 -23.00 -2.29 10.91
CA LEU A 92 -24.23 -2.69 10.21
C LEU A 92 -24.88 -3.93 10.83
N LEU A 93 -24.09 -4.88 11.32
CA LEU A 93 -24.56 -6.10 11.98
C LEU A 93 -24.84 -5.91 13.47
N ASN A 94 -24.70 -4.68 13.99
CA ASN A 94 -24.85 -4.36 15.40
C ASN A 94 -23.99 -5.26 16.32
N ALA A 95 -22.73 -5.47 15.91
CA ALA A 95 -21.78 -6.25 16.65
C ALA A 95 -21.54 -5.63 18.04
N GLN A 96 -21.25 -6.48 19.02
CA GLN A 96 -20.79 -6.01 20.33
C GLN A 96 -19.34 -5.52 20.21
N ASN A 97 -18.89 -4.66 21.13
CA ASN A 97 -17.50 -4.19 21.20
C ASN A 97 -17.00 -3.36 20.00
N ILE A 98 -17.89 -2.59 19.34
CA ILE A 98 -17.52 -1.68 18.22
C ILE A 98 -16.35 -0.74 18.59
N LYS A 99 -16.28 -0.31 19.85
CA LYS A 99 -15.20 0.56 20.35
C LYS A 99 -13.81 -0.08 20.19
N ASP A 100 -13.69 -1.37 20.50
CA ASP A 100 -12.43 -2.10 20.41
C ASP A 100 -12.04 -2.32 18.94
N TYR A 101 -13.01 -2.64 18.09
CA TYR A 101 -12.78 -2.76 16.65
C TYR A 101 -12.34 -1.43 16.02
N ALA A 102 -12.96 -0.32 16.44
CA ALA A 102 -12.56 1.01 15.97
C ALA A 102 -11.14 1.38 16.43
N ALA A 103 -10.79 1.08 17.68
CA ALA A 103 -9.45 1.31 18.21
C ALA A 103 -8.39 0.50 17.45
N ASN A 104 -8.68 -0.77 17.11
CA ASN A 104 -7.77 -1.61 16.34
C ASN A 104 -7.62 -1.14 14.88
N ALA A 105 -8.72 -0.72 14.24
CA ALA A 105 -8.67 -0.16 12.90
C ALA A 105 -7.83 1.13 12.85
N LEU A 106 -7.97 1.99 13.87
CA LEU A 106 -7.20 3.22 13.98
C LEU A 106 -5.70 2.95 14.23
N GLN A 107 -5.36 1.96 15.07
CA GLN A 107 -3.97 1.52 15.24
C GLN A 107 -3.37 1.01 13.92
N GLY A 108 -4.13 0.23 13.14
CA GLY A 108 -3.72 -0.20 11.79
C GLY A 108 -3.42 1.00 10.88
N LEU A 109 -4.27 2.03 10.93
CA LEU A 109 -4.04 3.27 10.20
C LEU A 109 -2.78 4.03 10.66
N PHE A 110 -2.36 3.97 11.92
CA PHE A 110 -1.07 4.59 12.29
C PHE A 110 0.12 3.72 11.87
N LEU A 111 -0.03 2.40 11.91
CA LEU A 111 1.04 1.47 11.56
C LEU A 111 1.33 1.40 10.06
N HIS A 112 0.33 1.62 9.19
CA HIS A 112 0.53 1.46 7.74
C HIS A 112 1.68 2.32 7.20
N SER A 113 1.84 3.57 7.68
CA SER A 113 2.89 4.47 7.19
C SER A 113 4.27 3.98 7.57
N ALA A 114 4.44 3.52 8.82
CA ALA A 114 5.69 2.94 9.29
C ALA A 114 6.04 1.65 8.52
N VAL A 115 5.07 0.76 8.33
CA VAL A 115 5.24 -0.48 7.57
C VAL A 115 5.56 -0.19 6.09
N ASN A 116 4.91 0.82 5.50
CA ASN A 116 5.18 1.24 4.12
C ASN A 116 6.62 1.72 3.94
N SER A 117 7.09 2.62 4.80
CA SER A 117 8.48 3.10 4.78
C SER A 117 9.48 1.96 5.02
N LEU A 118 9.20 1.08 5.98
CA LEU A 118 10.06 -0.06 6.28
C LEU A 118 10.14 -1.05 5.09
N SER A 119 9.04 -1.24 4.36
CA SER A 119 9.01 -2.12 3.20
C SER A 119 9.99 -1.69 2.10
N VAL A 120 10.12 -0.37 1.87
CA VAL A 120 11.07 0.18 0.89
C VAL A 120 12.51 -0.08 1.33
N LEU A 121 12.81 0.20 2.60
CA LEU A 121 14.13 0.00 3.19
C LEU A 121 14.58 -1.46 3.10
N ILE A 122 13.66 -2.41 3.29
CA ILE A 122 13.98 -3.84 3.22
C ILE A 122 14.13 -4.31 1.77
N VAL A 123 13.19 -3.96 0.89
CA VAL A 123 13.12 -4.51 -0.47
C VAL A 123 14.18 -3.93 -1.39
N ILE A 124 14.44 -2.62 -1.31
CA ILE A 124 15.37 -1.97 -2.24
C ILE A 124 16.78 -1.96 -1.64
N LYS A 125 17.71 -2.65 -2.32
CA LYS A 125 19.08 -2.83 -1.83
C LYS A 125 19.79 -1.50 -1.58
N ILE A 126 19.65 -0.53 -2.49
CA ILE A 126 20.34 0.77 -2.39
C ILE A 126 19.95 1.47 -1.09
N TYR A 127 18.65 1.57 -0.78
CA TYR A 127 18.18 2.18 0.45
C TYR A 127 18.69 1.45 1.70
N ARG A 128 18.74 0.12 1.69
CA ARG A 128 19.29 -0.66 2.82
C ARG A 128 20.77 -0.37 3.06
N GLU A 129 21.58 -0.34 2.01
CA GLU A 129 23.01 -0.10 2.14
C GLU A 129 23.29 1.35 2.59
N GLU A 130 22.58 2.33 2.05
CA GLU A 130 22.72 3.73 2.48
C GLU A 130 22.24 3.95 3.93
N THR A 131 21.14 3.31 4.33
CA THR A 131 20.63 3.39 5.71
C THR A 131 21.63 2.79 6.70
N LYS A 132 22.23 1.64 6.38
CA LYS A 132 23.31 1.06 7.20
C LYS A 132 24.51 1.99 7.30
N ARG A 133 24.88 2.67 6.20
CA ARG A 133 26.00 3.62 6.20
C ARG A 133 25.72 4.81 7.09
N ILE A 134 24.54 5.43 6.98
CA ILE A 134 24.15 6.59 7.80
C ILE A 134 24.10 6.19 9.29
N LEU A 135 23.49 5.05 9.61
CA LEU A 135 23.36 4.60 11.00
C LEU A 135 24.70 4.20 11.63
N LEU A 136 25.60 3.56 10.87
CA LEU A 136 26.88 3.08 11.40
C LEU A 136 28.00 4.12 11.33
N LYS A 137 27.88 5.14 10.47
CA LYS A 137 28.89 6.20 10.29
C LYS A 137 28.24 7.59 10.15
N PRO A 138 27.54 8.08 11.18
CA PRO A 138 26.79 9.34 11.10
C PRO A 138 27.66 10.59 10.85
N PHE A 139 28.97 10.53 11.16
CA PHE A 139 29.90 11.67 11.07
C PHE A 139 30.92 11.59 9.92
N TYR A 140 30.81 10.63 9.00
CA TYR A 140 31.73 10.55 7.86
C TYR A 140 31.19 11.40 6.69
N CYS A 141 31.90 12.48 6.32
CA CYS A 141 31.57 13.29 5.14
C CYS A 141 31.53 12.40 3.89
N TYR A 142 30.34 12.23 3.32
CA TYR A 142 30.14 11.51 2.08
C TYR A 142 30.47 12.43 0.89
N LYS A 143 31.46 12.04 0.08
CA LYS A 143 31.65 12.57 -1.26
C LYS A 143 30.87 11.65 -2.21
N PRO A 144 29.75 12.08 -2.79
CA PRO A 144 29.01 11.23 -3.72
C PRO A 144 29.87 10.97 -4.95
N GLU A 145 30.33 9.73 -5.13
CA GLU A 145 30.77 9.24 -6.44
C GLU A 145 29.53 9.04 -7.30
N ILE A 146 28.95 10.15 -7.76
CA ILE A 146 28.07 10.14 -8.91
C ILE A 146 28.95 9.68 -10.07
N ASN A 147 28.76 8.46 -10.52
CA ASN A 147 29.40 7.97 -11.73
C ASN A 147 28.73 8.69 -12.91
N VAL A 148 29.22 9.90 -13.22
CA VAL A 148 28.70 10.83 -14.25
C VAL A 148 28.62 10.17 -15.64
N LYS A 149 29.28 9.03 -15.84
CA LYS A 149 29.21 8.23 -17.07
C LYS A 149 27.79 7.74 -17.41
N VAL A 150 26.85 7.69 -16.45
CA VAL A 150 25.46 7.27 -16.71
C VAL A 150 24.63 8.37 -17.39
N PHE A 151 24.98 9.66 -17.24
CA PHE A 151 24.25 10.77 -17.86
C PHE A 151 24.72 11.10 -19.30
N GLN A 152 25.85 10.55 -19.74
CA GLN A 152 26.38 10.79 -21.09
C GLN A 152 25.93 9.77 -22.14
N GLN A 153 25.11 8.76 -21.78
CA GLN A 153 24.58 7.78 -22.74
C GLN A 153 23.12 8.05 -23.16
N VAL A 154 22.62 9.26 -22.90
CA VAL A 154 21.27 9.73 -23.29
C VAL A 154 21.37 10.99 -24.18
N GLN A 155 22.44 11.11 -24.97
CA GLN A 155 22.54 12.02 -26.11
C GLN A 155 23.05 11.23 -27.31
#